data_AF-A0A1Y5DSX4-F1
#
_entry.id   AF-A0A1Y5DSX4-F1
#
_cell.length_a   1.000
_cell.length_b   1.000
_cell.length_c   1.000
_cell.angle_alpha   90.00
_cell.angle_beta   90.00
_cell.angle_gamma   90.00
#
_symmetry.space_group_name_H-M   'P 1'
#
loop_
_entity.id
_entity.type
_entity.pdbx_description
1 polymer ?
#
loop_
_entity_poly.entity_id
_entity_poly.type
_entity_poly.pdbx_seq_one_letter_code
_entity_poly.pdbx_strand_id
1 'polypeptide(L)'
;MNLGILKLFKLLFIVVLVQNIYADNKSFDFDLIKKGQDDNNTLLIVGGIQGDEPGGFMAASLITTHYKIQKGSVWIVPNLNFYSIIKRSRGPYGDMNRKFAKIPKNDPDYDSIQRIKEYISSDNVKLILNLHDGSGYYRKKYVDNMHSPHRWGQSSIIDQANLDIEQYGNLEKISQRVCTYLNKNLIRTEDSYLVHNTKTRMGDKEMEKTLTYFAINNGKAAFGNEASKSLPVHERAYYHLQALEEYMRVMGIEFTRSFDLTPKSVKNALDNDIYISLYDDKIKLPLSQIRNYLKYFPIKKDGSLEFTPSNPLTTIIKKGNIYSIHYGNRRMVKLKADYLDIESENPNIQMNIDGYEKNVEFGSIITAVNNFYVSPNTGYRVNVIGYQNKKQRNESGLKIRKQQILKRFSIDKKGKIYRIEFYKDKKFAGMILVNFEGKKAKELSLALKEKKIISKKI
;
A
#
# COMPACT_ATOMS: atom_id res chain seq x y z
N MET A 1 15.80 5.38 -23.97
CA MET A 1 15.75 6.36 -22.86
C MET A 1 16.70 5.91 -21.77
N ASN A 2 17.62 6.80 -21.41
CA ASN A 2 18.87 6.54 -20.69
C ASN A 2 18.68 5.95 -19.27
N LEU A 3 19.49 4.93 -18.98
CA LEU A 3 19.70 4.29 -17.67
C LEU A 3 20.74 5.07 -16.85
N GLY A 4 20.41 6.30 -16.48
CA GLY A 4 21.33 7.16 -15.74
C GLY A 4 20.61 8.16 -14.84
N ILE A 5 19.99 7.67 -13.75
CA ILE A 5 19.58 8.54 -12.63
C ILE A 5 19.40 7.76 -11.31
N LEU A 6 20.18 6.69 -11.10
CA LEU A 6 20.15 5.90 -9.85
C LEU A 6 21.43 6.06 -9.04
N LYS A 7 21.94 7.28 -8.93
CA LYS A 7 22.96 7.68 -7.94
C LYS A 7 22.84 9.17 -7.66
N LEU A 8 21.92 9.54 -6.78
CA LEU A 8 21.99 10.67 -5.83
C LEU A 8 20.56 10.91 -5.33
N PHE A 9 20.27 10.52 -4.09
CA PHE A 9 19.32 11.15 -3.16
C PHE A 9 19.21 10.22 -1.94
N LYS A 10 20.32 10.11 -1.19
CA LYS A 10 20.37 9.55 0.16
C LYS A 10 20.26 10.71 1.15
N LEU A 11 19.05 11.23 1.33
CA LEU A 11 18.53 11.80 2.58
C LEU A 11 17.10 12.29 2.30
N LEU A 12 16.15 11.36 2.29
CA LEU A 12 14.75 11.72 2.50
C LEU A 12 14.34 10.93 3.74
N PHE A 13 13.84 11.64 4.76
CA PHE A 13 13.25 11.06 5.96
C PHE A 13 12.02 10.24 5.55
N ILE A 14 12.26 9.00 5.11
CA ILE A 14 11.24 7.97 5.04
C ILE A 14 11.26 7.35 6.42
N VAL A 15 10.21 7.60 7.22
CA VAL A 15 9.95 6.81 8.41
C VAL A 15 9.74 5.37 7.93
N VAL A 16 10.76 4.53 8.11
CA VAL A 16 10.70 3.12 7.77
C VAL A 16 9.89 2.45 8.88
N LEU A 17 8.67 2.00 8.55
CA LEU A 17 7.80 1.23 9.43
C LEU A 17 8.37 -0.19 9.62
N VAL A 18 9.30 -0.34 10.55
CA VAL A 18 9.81 -1.66 10.97
C VAL A 18 8.78 -2.30 11.90
N GLN A 19 8.16 -3.40 11.46
CA GLN A 19 7.20 -4.16 12.25
C GLN A 19 7.80 -5.51 12.68
N ASN A 20 7.78 -5.76 13.99
CA ASN A 20 8.15 -7.04 14.61
C ASN A 20 6.90 -7.91 14.92
N ILE A 21 6.89 -9.21 14.67
CA ILE A 21 5.77 -10.10 15.09
C ILE A 21 5.95 -10.63 16.54
N TYR A 22 6.99 -10.20 17.26
CA TYR A 22 7.17 -10.52 18.69
C TYR A 22 6.45 -9.57 19.63
N ALA A 23 5.21 -9.92 19.92
CA ALA A 23 4.47 -9.68 21.15
C ALA A 23 3.06 -10.20 20.86
N ASP A 24 2.42 -10.87 21.82
CA ASP A 24 1.02 -11.27 21.75
C ASP A 24 0.18 -10.26 20.96
N ASN A 25 -0.44 -10.70 19.85
CA ASN A 25 -1.35 -9.92 18.99
C ASN A 25 -1.07 -8.40 19.01
N LYS A 26 0.06 -7.97 18.42
CA LYS A 26 0.37 -6.55 18.25
C LYS A 26 -0.87 -5.72 17.92
N SER A 27 -1.02 -4.62 18.66
CA SER A 27 -2.07 -3.63 18.47
C SER A 27 -2.15 -3.29 17.00
N PHE A 28 -3.34 -3.45 16.42
CA PHE A 28 -3.67 -2.93 15.10
C PHE A 28 -3.84 -1.41 15.17
N ASP A 29 -2.88 -0.74 15.79
CA ASP A 29 -2.83 0.71 15.87
C ASP A 29 -2.55 1.27 14.48
N PHE A 30 -3.05 2.47 14.24
CA PHE A 30 -2.96 3.11 12.94
C PHE A 30 -1.69 3.96 12.82
N ASP A 31 -1.29 4.24 11.58
CA ASP A 31 -0.12 5.06 11.29
C ASP A 31 -0.54 6.52 11.08
N LEU A 32 0.28 7.44 11.59
CA LEU A 32 0.23 8.85 11.20
C LEU A 32 1.46 9.13 10.33
N ILE A 33 1.23 9.47 9.06
CA ILE A 33 2.29 9.87 8.14
C ILE A 33 2.16 11.37 7.85
N LYS A 34 3.22 12.12 8.14
CA LYS A 34 3.28 13.56 7.83
C LYS A 34 4.10 13.78 6.55
N LYS A 35 3.60 14.60 5.63
CA LYS A 35 4.26 14.96 4.37
C LYS A 35 4.22 16.47 4.18
N GLY A 36 5.27 17.01 3.54
CA GLY A 36 5.42 18.45 3.32
C GLY A 36 6.12 19.14 4.49
N GLN A 37 5.88 20.44 4.63
CA GLN A 37 6.41 21.25 5.72
C GLN A 37 5.24 21.84 6.50
N ASP A 38 5.33 21.77 7.82
CA ASP A 38 4.33 22.35 8.71
C ASP A 38 4.32 23.87 8.55
N ASP A 39 3.17 24.40 8.16
CA ASP A 39 2.89 25.81 7.92
C ASP A 39 1.69 26.29 8.75
N ASN A 40 1.31 25.53 9.79
CA ASN A 40 0.08 25.75 10.57
C ASN A 40 -1.18 25.76 9.68
N ASN A 41 -1.14 25.12 8.51
CA ASN A 41 -2.26 24.99 7.58
C ASN A 41 -2.38 23.56 7.04
N THR A 42 -2.44 22.59 7.96
CA THR A 42 -2.38 21.17 7.65
C THR A 42 -3.74 20.61 7.21
N LEU A 43 -3.70 19.85 6.11
CA LEU A 43 -4.76 18.93 5.70
C LEU A 43 -4.61 17.59 6.43
N LEU A 44 -5.61 17.17 7.21
CA LEU A 44 -5.67 15.82 7.77
C LEU A 44 -6.57 14.91 6.92
N ILE A 45 -5.97 13.88 6.32
CA ILE A 45 -6.67 12.85 5.54
C ILE A 45 -6.86 11.62 6.42
N VAL A 46 -8.11 11.19 6.58
CA VAL A 46 -8.47 9.99 7.35
C VAL A 46 -9.13 8.98 6.42
N GLY A 47 -8.57 7.78 6.35
CA GLY A 47 -9.12 6.65 5.62
C GLY A 47 -9.24 5.40 6.50
N GLY A 48 -10.17 4.53 6.14
CA GLY A 48 -10.26 3.20 6.74
C GLY A 48 -10.80 3.17 8.17
N ILE A 49 -11.67 4.13 8.51
CA ILE A 49 -12.49 4.06 9.72
C ILE A 49 -13.43 2.83 9.69
N GLN A 50 -13.81 2.39 8.49
CA GLN A 50 -14.53 1.15 8.21
C GLN A 50 -13.69 0.26 7.27
N GLY A 51 -13.60 -1.02 7.60
CA GLY A 51 -12.66 -1.96 6.97
C GLY A 51 -13.13 -2.59 5.66
N ASP A 52 -14.42 -2.47 5.35
CA ASP A 52 -15.06 -2.93 4.11
C ASP A 52 -15.14 -1.84 3.03
N GLU A 53 -14.46 -0.70 3.24
CA GLU A 53 -14.53 0.50 2.40
C GLU A 53 -13.16 0.83 1.75
N PRO A 54 -12.70 -0.01 0.80
CA PRO A 54 -11.36 0.06 0.27
C PRO A 54 -11.04 1.27 -0.60
N GLY A 55 -12.00 1.99 -1.15
CA GLY A 55 -11.71 3.18 -1.94
C GLY A 55 -10.94 4.22 -1.12
N GLY A 56 -11.47 4.59 0.05
CA GLY A 56 -10.90 5.63 0.90
C GLY A 56 -9.49 5.31 1.41
N PHE A 57 -9.30 4.16 2.06
CA PHE A 57 -7.98 3.80 2.60
C PHE A 57 -6.93 3.53 1.51
N MET A 58 -7.33 3.00 0.34
CA MET A 58 -6.40 2.81 -0.77
C MET A 58 -5.97 4.14 -1.38
N ALA A 59 -6.88 5.13 -1.48
CA ALA A 59 -6.52 6.48 -1.92
C ALA A 59 -5.56 7.17 -0.94
N ALA A 60 -5.83 7.11 0.37
CA ALA A 60 -4.93 7.63 1.40
C ALA A 60 -3.54 6.97 1.36
N SER A 61 -3.48 5.66 1.13
CA SER A 61 -2.21 4.93 0.94
C SER A 61 -1.47 5.39 -0.32
N LEU A 62 -2.18 5.73 -1.41
CA LEU A 62 -1.55 6.29 -2.61
C LEU A 62 -1.00 7.70 -2.39
N ILE A 63 -1.67 8.57 -1.64
CA ILE A 63 -1.10 9.86 -1.20
C ILE A 63 0.22 9.64 -0.43
N THR A 64 0.25 8.64 0.44
CA THR A 64 1.45 8.28 1.20
C THR A 64 2.62 7.91 0.30
N THR A 65 2.37 7.03 -0.67
CA THR A 65 3.43 6.29 -1.39
C THR A 65 3.79 6.89 -2.75
N HIS A 66 2.87 7.61 -3.40
CA HIS A 66 3.01 8.04 -4.80
C HIS A 66 2.91 9.56 -4.99
N TYR A 67 2.62 10.33 -3.93
CA TYR A 67 2.58 11.78 -3.97
C TYR A 67 3.79 12.38 -3.23
N LYS A 68 4.29 13.51 -3.76
CA LYS A 68 5.27 14.37 -3.10
C LYS A 68 4.62 15.72 -2.87
N ILE A 69 4.50 16.11 -1.60
CA ILE A 69 4.06 17.45 -1.22
C ILE A 69 5.25 18.40 -1.36
N GLN A 70 5.11 19.39 -2.22
CA GLN A 70 6.15 20.39 -2.53
C GLN A 70 6.02 21.62 -1.64
N LYS A 71 4.78 21.99 -1.28
CA LYS A 71 4.44 23.11 -0.41
C LYS A 71 3.20 22.79 0.42
N GLY A 72 3.20 23.24 1.66
CA GLY A 72 2.14 23.01 2.64
C GLY A 72 2.30 21.70 3.40
N SER A 73 1.34 21.40 4.27
CA SER A 73 1.37 20.26 5.19
C SER A 73 0.19 19.31 4.97
N VAL A 74 0.49 18.01 4.89
CA VAL A 74 -0.52 16.94 4.81
C VAL A 74 -0.21 15.86 5.83
N TRP A 75 -1.16 15.58 6.71
CA TRP A 75 -1.14 14.47 7.65
C TRP A 75 -2.09 13.38 7.15
N ILE A 76 -1.64 12.13 7.12
CA ILE A 76 -2.38 11.02 6.55
C ILE A 76 -2.48 9.90 7.58
N VAL A 77 -3.72 9.50 7.87
CA VAL A 77 -4.07 8.28 8.59
C VAL A 77 -4.76 7.33 7.61
N PRO A 78 -4.04 6.41 6.96
CA PRO A 78 -4.60 5.57 5.91
C PRO A 78 -5.38 4.36 6.46
N ASN A 79 -5.19 4.01 7.73
CA ASN A 79 -5.62 2.74 8.33
C ASN A 79 -6.27 2.92 9.72
N LEU A 80 -7.15 3.93 9.89
CA LEU A 80 -7.68 4.29 11.22
C LEU A 80 -8.22 3.08 12.01
N ASN A 81 -9.01 2.21 11.37
CA ASN A 81 -9.45 0.94 11.95
C ASN A 81 -8.73 -0.24 11.28
N PHE A 82 -7.41 -0.35 11.52
CA PHE A 82 -6.60 -1.32 10.80
C PHE A 82 -7.05 -2.76 11.06
N TYR A 83 -7.51 -3.07 12.28
CA TYR A 83 -8.07 -4.37 12.59
C TYR A 83 -9.28 -4.70 11.70
N SER A 84 -10.22 -3.76 11.58
CA SER A 84 -11.40 -3.90 10.73
C SER A 84 -11.03 -4.12 9.27
N ILE A 85 -10.04 -3.37 8.74
CA ILE A 85 -9.50 -3.54 7.38
C ILE A 85 -9.01 -4.97 7.15
N ILE A 86 -8.20 -5.49 8.08
CA ILE A 86 -7.65 -6.85 8.00
C ILE A 86 -8.74 -7.92 8.06
N LYS A 87 -9.79 -7.68 8.84
CA LYS A 87 -10.96 -8.56 8.95
C LYS A 87 -11.96 -8.40 7.81
N ARG A 88 -11.81 -7.39 6.95
CA ARG A 88 -12.79 -7.02 5.91
C ARG A 88 -14.18 -6.79 6.48
N SER A 89 -14.24 -6.27 7.69
CA SER A 89 -15.50 -5.98 8.39
C SER A 89 -15.76 -4.49 8.35
N ARG A 90 -17.00 -4.06 8.59
CA ARG A 90 -17.31 -2.64 8.79
C ARG A 90 -16.68 -2.13 10.08
N GLY A 91 -16.87 -2.86 11.17
CA GLY A 91 -16.32 -2.55 12.48
C GLY A 91 -16.60 -3.70 13.46
N PRO A 92 -15.61 -4.59 13.72
CA PRO A 92 -15.81 -5.75 14.61
C PRO A 92 -16.24 -5.38 16.03
N TYR A 93 -15.93 -4.16 16.48
CA TYR A 93 -16.25 -3.64 17.80
C TYR A 93 -17.34 -2.56 17.75
N GLY A 94 -18.16 -2.56 16.70
CA GLY A 94 -19.16 -1.53 16.43
C GLY A 94 -18.68 -0.50 15.39
N ASP A 95 -19.58 0.40 14.97
CA ASP A 95 -19.26 1.45 14.01
C ASP A 95 -18.35 2.50 14.66
N MET A 96 -17.06 2.49 14.30
CA MET A 96 -16.07 3.43 14.83
C MET A 96 -16.45 4.89 14.52
N ASN A 97 -17.19 5.16 13.44
CA ASN A 97 -17.69 6.51 13.12
C ASN A 97 -18.92 6.91 13.95
N ARG A 98 -19.25 6.17 15.02
CA ARG A 98 -20.21 6.53 16.07
C ARG A 98 -19.55 6.69 17.44
N LYS A 99 -18.22 6.71 17.47
CA LYS A 99 -17.42 6.72 18.71
C LYS A 99 -16.75 8.07 19.00
N PHE A 100 -17.09 9.14 18.27
CA PHE A 100 -16.47 10.46 18.46
C PHE A 100 -17.16 11.32 19.53
N ALA A 101 -18.32 10.89 20.03
CA ALA A 101 -18.91 11.42 21.26
C ALA A 101 -18.25 10.79 22.52
N LYS A 102 -19.00 10.62 23.61
CA LYS A 102 -18.55 9.90 24.81
C LYS A 102 -18.51 8.39 24.53
N ILE A 103 -17.38 7.75 24.85
CA ILE A 103 -17.20 6.30 24.76
C ILE A 103 -16.63 5.71 26.05
N PRO A 104 -16.98 4.46 26.41
CA PRO A 104 -16.43 3.78 27.57
C PRO A 104 -14.91 3.56 27.45
N LYS A 105 -14.17 3.68 28.55
CA LYS A 105 -12.70 3.43 28.59
C LYS A 105 -12.30 2.00 28.26
N ASN A 106 -13.23 1.05 28.38
CA ASN A 106 -13.01 -0.36 28.05
C ASN A 106 -13.45 -0.72 26.61
N ASP A 107 -13.89 0.25 25.81
CA ASP A 107 -14.15 0.03 24.40
C ASP A 107 -12.83 -0.33 23.68
N PRO A 108 -12.75 -1.41 22.89
CA PRO A 108 -11.52 -1.80 22.19
C PRO A 108 -10.96 -0.74 21.24
N ASP A 109 -11.78 0.21 20.79
CA ASP A 109 -11.36 1.32 19.91
C ASP A 109 -10.99 2.59 20.71
N TYR A 110 -11.05 2.58 22.05
CA TYR A 110 -10.90 3.79 22.87
C TYR A 110 -9.60 4.53 22.61
N ASP A 111 -8.46 3.85 22.68
CA ASP A 111 -7.14 4.47 22.51
C ASP A 111 -6.96 5.07 21.11
N SER A 112 -7.38 4.32 20.08
CA SER A 112 -7.37 4.80 18.69
C SER A 112 -8.24 6.05 18.52
N ILE A 113 -9.42 6.07 19.16
CA ILE A 113 -10.34 7.23 19.12
C ILE A 113 -9.74 8.44 19.84
N GLN A 114 -9.13 8.28 21.02
CA GLN A 114 -8.50 9.41 21.71
C GLN A 114 -7.35 9.97 20.87
N ARG A 115 -6.50 9.09 20.34
CA ARG A 115 -5.36 9.47 19.52
C ARG A 115 -5.75 10.22 18.24
N ILE A 116 -6.79 9.79 17.52
CA ILE A 116 -7.24 10.52 16.32
C ILE A 116 -7.89 11.86 16.70
N LYS A 117 -8.59 11.95 17.85
CA LYS A 117 -9.14 13.21 18.36
C LYS A 117 -8.05 14.23 18.65
N GLU A 118 -6.92 13.80 19.23
CA GLU A 118 -5.75 14.67 19.45
C GLU A 118 -5.23 15.25 18.12
N TYR A 119 -5.16 14.44 17.06
CA TYR A 119 -4.73 14.95 15.74
C TYR A 119 -5.74 15.89 15.11
N ILE A 120 -7.05 15.62 15.26
CA ILE A 120 -8.11 16.50 14.76
C ILE A 120 -8.08 17.85 15.50
N SER A 121 -7.89 17.85 16.81
CA SER A 121 -7.89 19.06 17.64
C SER A 121 -6.57 19.83 17.59
N SER A 122 -5.51 19.29 16.98
CA SER A 122 -4.22 19.96 16.85
C SER A 122 -4.34 21.34 16.17
N ASP A 123 -3.66 22.34 16.71
CA ASP A 123 -3.69 23.71 16.17
C ASP A 123 -3.24 23.78 14.72
N ASN A 124 -2.27 22.94 14.33
CA ASN A 124 -1.71 22.91 12.98
C ASN A 124 -2.71 22.40 11.93
N VAL A 125 -3.72 21.63 12.33
CA VAL A 125 -4.75 21.08 11.44
C VAL A 125 -5.88 22.09 11.27
N LYS A 126 -6.23 22.40 10.01
CA LYS A 126 -7.26 23.38 9.65
C LYS A 126 -8.41 22.78 8.85
N LEU A 127 -8.13 21.75 8.06
CA LEU A 127 -9.12 21.03 7.27
C LEU A 127 -8.95 19.52 7.45
N ILE A 128 -10.05 18.82 7.68
CA ILE A 128 -10.11 17.37 7.82
C ILE A 128 -10.94 16.80 6.68
N LEU A 129 -10.44 15.76 6.01
CA LEU A 129 -11.17 14.98 5.04
C LEU A 129 -11.25 13.52 5.47
N ASN A 130 -12.47 13.04 5.71
CA ASN A 130 -12.76 11.65 6.06
C ASN A 130 -13.27 10.90 4.82
N LEU A 131 -12.55 9.85 4.41
CA LEU A 131 -12.81 9.11 3.18
C LEU A 131 -13.58 7.83 3.46
N HIS A 132 -14.71 7.65 2.76
CA HIS A 132 -15.61 6.52 2.92
C HIS A 132 -16.03 5.94 1.56
N ASP A 133 -16.58 4.73 1.59
CA ASP A 133 -17.28 4.20 0.42
C ASP A 133 -18.78 4.02 0.75
N GLY A 134 -19.65 4.71 0.03
CA GLY A 134 -21.06 4.84 0.36
C GLY A 134 -21.94 3.95 -0.49
N SER A 135 -23.06 3.46 0.06
CA SER A 135 -24.01 2.69 -0.77
C SER A 135 -24.65 3.56 -1.86
N GLY A 136 -24.92 2.97 -3.04
CA GLY A 136 -25.63 3.62 -4.14
C GLY A 136 -25.01 4.94 -4.62
N TYR A 137 -25.84 5.82 -5.14
CA TYR A 137 -25.50 7.15 -5.63
C TYR A 137 -26.44 8.17 -5.00
N TYR A 138 -25.89 9.12 -4.24
CA TYR A 138 -26.68 10.16 -3.61
C TYR A 138 -27.35 11.04 -4.68
N ARG A 139 -28.66 11.26 -4.50
CA ARG A 139 -29.46 12.20 -5.29
C ARG A 139 -30.37 12.99 -4.36
N LYS A 140 -30.59 14.27 -4.66
CA LYS A 140 -31.49 15.14 -3.86
C LYS A 140 -32.95 14.69 -3.88
N LYS A 141 -33.36 13.95 -4.92
CA LYS A 141 -34.69 13.35 -5.06
C LYS A 141 -34.56 11.86 -5.32
N TYR A 142 -35.55 11.10 -4.88
CA TYR A 142 -35.62 9.67 -5.19
C TYR A 142 -35.81 9.49 -6.71
N VAL A 143 -35.00 8.63 -7.31
CA VAL A 143 -35.12 8.18 -8.70
C VAL A 143 -35.37 6.67 -8.71
N ASP A 144 -34.52 5.92 -8.01
CA ASP A 144 -34.67 4.49 -7.79
C ASP A 144 -33.95 4.04 -6.50
N ASN A 145 -33.94 2.73 -6.25
CA ASN A 145 -33.29 2.17 -5.06
C ASN A 145 -31.79 2.48 -4.99
N MET A 146 -31.09 2.66 -6.11
CA MET A 146 -29.67 2.99 -6.19
C MET A 146 -29.41 4.49 -6.27
N HIS A 147 -30.42 5.31 -6.54
CA HIS A 147 -30.34 6.75 -6.75
C HIS A 147 -31.34 7.49 -5.88
N SER A 148 -30.94 7.87 -4.67
CA SER A 148 -31.87 8.51 -3.74
C SER A 148 -31.18 9.34 -2.65
N PRO A 149 -31.96 10.13 -1.86
CA PRO A 149 -31.43 10.87 -0.73
C PRO A 149 -30.89 9.98 0.41
N HIS A 150 -31.25 8.70 0.42
CA HIS A 150 -30.80 7.73 1.42
C HIS A 150 -29.49 7.03 1.05
N ARG A 151 -28.93 7.36 -0.12
CA ARG A 151 -27.63 6.86 -0.58
C ARG A 151 -26.52 7.82 -0.23
N TRP A 152 -25.30 7.30 -0.16
CA TRP A 152 -24.12 8.06 0.27
C TRP A 152 -23.08 8.18 -0.83
N GLY A 153 -23.00 7.21 -1.74
CA GLY A 153 -21.96 7.20 -2.78
C GLY A 153 -22.03 8.39 -3.73
N GLN A 154 -20.87 8.80 -4.23
CA GLN A 154 -20.68 9.99 -5.07
C GLN A 154 -21.24 11.25 -4.41
N SER A 155 -20.83 11.52 -3.17
CA SER A 155 -21.18 12.76 -2.48
C SER A 155 -20.01 13.39 -1.73
N SER A 156 -20.05 14.73 -1.66
CA SER A 156 -19.24 15.51 -0.72
C SER A 156 -20.12 15.88 0.46
N ILE A 157 -19.83 15.32 1.64
CA ILE A 157 -20.65 15.45 2.84
C ILE A 157 -20.15 16.61 3.69
N ILE A 158 -21.08 17.41 4.18
CA ILE A 158 -20.84 18.45 5.18
C ILE A 158 -21.91 18.38 6.26
N ASP A 159 -21.52 18.68 7.49
CA ASP A 159 -22.43 18.72 8.65
C ASP A 159 -23.31 19.97 8.67
N GLN A 160 -22.85 21.07 8.08
CA GLN A 160 -23.57 22.34 7.94
C GLN A 160 -22.96 23.19 6.83
N ALA A 161 -23.67 24.22 6.37
CA ALA A 161 -23.24 25.02 5.23
C ALA A 161 -22.03 25.94 5.54
N ASN A 162 -22.02 26.57 6.72
CA ASN A 162 -20.99 27.51 7.14
C ASN A 162 -20.61 27.31 8.62
N LEU A 163 -19.37 27.64 8.96
CA LEU A 163 -18.82 27.71 10.32
C LEU A 163 -18.23 29.11 10.55
N ASP A 164 -18.38 29.61 11.77
CA ASP A 164 -17.73 30.83 12.22
C ASP A 164 -16.31 30.52 12.71
N ILE A 165 -15.41 30.31 11.74
CA ILE A 165 -13.98 30.00 11.95
C ILE A 165 -13.14 30.77 10.93
N GLU A 166 -11.89 31.05 11.29
CA GLU A 166 -10.98 31.88 10.49
C GLU A 166 -10.70 31.32 9.09
N GLN A 167 -10.50 30.00 8.98
CA GLN A 167 -10.10 29.34 7.74
C GLN A 167 -11.11 28.29 7.32
N TYR A 168 -11.48 28.32 6.04
CA TYR A 168 -12.31 27.29 5.38
C TYR A 168 -13.70 27.09 5.99
N GLY A 169 -14.23 28.08 6.73
CA GLY A 169 -15.57 28.01 7.33
C GLY A 169 -16.72 27.92 6.32
N ASN A 170 -16.49 28.22 5.05
CA ASN A 170 -17.47 28.18 3.95
C ASN A 170 -17.64 26.78 3.34
N LEU A 171 -18.02 25.80 4.17
CA LEU A 171 -18.06 24.38 3.82
C LEU A 171 -18.85 24.07 2.54
N GLU A 172 -20.07 24.59 2.40
CA GLU A 172 -20.91 24.33 1.20
C GLU A 172 -20.28 24.85 -0.08
N LYS A 173 -19.64 26.02 -0.03
CA LYS A 173 -18.95 26.61 -1.20
C LYS A 173 -17.73 25.77 -1.58
N ILE A 174 -16.97 25.28 -0.61
CA ILE A 174 -15.83 24.39 -0.85
C ILE A 174 -16.31 23.06 -1.44
N SER A 175 -17.31 22.42 -0.85
CA SER A 175 -17.88 21.17 -1.37
C SER A 175 -18.44 21.32 -2.78
N GLN A 176 -19.12 22.43 -3.08
CA GLN A 176 -19.65 22.69 -4.42
C GLN A 176 -18.51 22.84 -5.44
N ARG A 177 -17.41 23.51 -5.08
CA ARG A 177 -16.20 23.61 -5.91
C ARG A 177 -15.62 22.23 -6.19
N VAL A 178 -15.48 21.40 -5.15
CA VAL A 178 -14.99 20.01 -5.27
C VAL A 178 -15.92 19.20 -6.19
N CYS A 179 -17.22 19.16 -5.94
CA CYS A 179 -18.17 18.45 -6.82
C CYS A 179 -18.11 18.94 -8.27
N THR A 180 -17.94 20.24 -8.49
CA THR A 180 -17.78 20.81 -9.83
C THR A 180 -16.53 20.28 -10.53
N TYR A 181 -15.41 20.19 -9.81
CA TYR A 181 -14.18 19.62 -10.33
C TYR A 181 -14.32 18.12 -10.65
N LEU A 182 -14.88 17.32 -9.74
CA LEU A 182 -15.12 15.89 -10.00
C LEU A 182 -16.06 15.67 -11.19
N ASN A 183 -17.13 16.48 -11.29
CA ASN A 183 -18.12 16.36 -12.36
C ASN A 183 -17.58 16.70 -13.76
N LYS A 184 -16.46 17.43 -13.85
CA LYS A 184 -15.75 17.65 -15.11
C LYS A 184 -14.85 16.48 -15.52
N ASN A 185 -14.59 15.56 -14.60
CA ASN A 185 -13.65 14.46 -14.78
C ASN A 185 -14.29 13.10 -14.45
N LEU A 186 -15.56 12.92 -14.83
CA LEU A 186 -16.30 11.69 -14.58
C LEU A 186 -15.85 10.56 -15.51
N ILE A 187 -15.86 9.33 -14.98
CA ILE A 187 -15.73 8.10 -15.76
C ILE A 187 -17.03 7.85 -16.55
N ARG A 188 -18.20 8.04 -15.92
CA ARG A 188 -19.54 7.95 -16.51
C ARG A 188 -20.43 9.05 -15.91
N THR A 189 -21.44 9.49 -16.65
CA THR A 189 -22.40 10.53 -16.22
C THR A 189 -23.10 10.20 -14.90
N GLU A 190 -23.43 8.93 -14.67
CA GLU A 190 -24.09 8.45 -13.43
C GLU A 190 -23.23 8.69 -12.17
N ASP A 191 -21.92 8.83 -12.31
CA ASP A 191 -21.01 9.04 -11.18
C ASP A 191 -20.96 10.50 -10.71
N SER A 192 -21.88 11.33 -11.20
CA SER A 192 -22.00 12.72 -10.78
C SER A 192 -22.05 12.85 -9.26
N TYR A 193 -21.19 13.73 -8.75
CA TYR A 193 -21.08 14.13 -7.36
C TYR A 193 -22.04 15.27 -7.04
N LEU A 194 -22.66 15.19 -5.87
CA LEU A 194 -23.47 16.25 -5.29
C LEU A 194 -23.03 16.54 -3.85
N VAL A 195 -23.25 17.78 -3.41
CA VAL A 195 -23.09 18.15 -2.00
C VAL A 195 -24.24 17.53 -1.20
N HIS A 196 -23.91 16.81 -0.14
CA HIS A 196 -24.85 16.25 0.83
C HIS A 196 -24.67 16.95 2.17
N ASN A 197 -25.54 17.91 2.48
CA ASN A 197 -25.55 18.59 3.76
C ASN A 197 -26.48 17.82 4.73
N THR A 198 -25.91 17.18 5.74
CA THR A 198 -26.66 16.39 6.74
C THR A 198 -27.40 17.26 7.74
N LYS A 199 -27.08 18.56 7.80
CA LYS A 199 -27.65 19.52 8.76
C LYS A 199 -27.55 19.01 10.20
N THR A 200 -26.42 18.42 10.57
CA THR A 200 -26.23 17.66 11.80
C THR A 200 -26.66 18.44 13.05
N ARG A 201 -26.31 19.73 13.14
CA ARG A 201 -26.72 20.61 14.25
C ARG A 201 -28.24 20.84 14.39
N MET A 202 -29.04 20.50 13.37
CA MET A 202 -30.50 20.62 13.40
C MET A 202 -31.19 19.36 13.94
N GLY A 203 -30.44 18.37 14.45
CA GLY A 203 -30.98 17.25 15.22
C GLY A 203 -30.68 15.84 14.70
N ASP A 204 -29.66 15.65 13.86
CA ASP A 204 -29.22 14.31 13.45
C ASP A 204 -28.32 13.69 14.54
N LYS A 205 -28.97 13.04 15.51
CA LYS A 205 -28.31 12.39 16.66
C LYS A 205 -27.30 11.31 16.29
N GLU A 206 -27.40 10.72 15.10
CA GLU A 206 -26.43 9.73 14.64
C GLU A 206 -25.19 10.39 14.06
N MET A 207 -25.36 11.49 13.31
CA MET A 207 -24.25 12.28 12.79
C MET A 207 -23.51 13.05 13.88
N GLU A 208 -24.17 13.39 14.99
CA GLU A 208 -23.53 14.03 16.16
C GLU A 208 -22.39 13.17 16.78
N LYS A 209 -22.34 11.88 16.47
CA LYS A 209 -21.32 10.94 16.98
C LYS A 209 -20.15 10.71 16.02
N THR A 210 -20.12 11.42 14.89
CA THR A 210 -19.16 11.20 13.80
C THR A 210 -17.88 12.00 13.94
N LEU A 211 -16.86 11.58 13.19
CA LEU A 211 -15.57 12.24 13.12
C LEU A 211 -15.68 13.70 12.66
N THR A 212 -16.43 13.96 11.59
CA THR A 212 -16.55 15.31 11.01
C THR A 212 -17.29 16.25 11.96
N TYR A 213 -18.32 15.76 12.65
CA TYR A 213 -19.02 16.55 13.65
C TYR A 213 -18.16 16.87 14.88
N PHE A 214 -17.31 15.94 15.33
CA PHE A 214 -16.32 16.24 16.36
C PHE A 214 -15.34 17.33 15.89
N ALA A 215 -14.87 17.25 14.65
CA ALA A 215 -13.93 18.23 14.08
C ALA A 215 -14.53 19.65 14.00
N ILE A 216 -15.77 19.81 13.51
CA ILE A 216 -16.38 21.16 13.43
C ILE A 216 -16.64 21.78 14.80
N ASN A 217 -16.90 20.96 15.82
CA ASN A 217 -17.06 21.44 17.19
C ASN A 217 -15.73 21.77 17.89
N ASN A 218 -14.60 21.41 17.27
CA ASN A 218 -13.26 21.82 17.66
C ASN A 218 -12.72 22.94 16.76
N GLY A 219 -13.60 23.68 16.07
CA GLY A 219 -13.23 24.84 15.27
C GLY A 219 -12.46 24.50 13.99
N LYS A 220 -12.66 23.30 13.42
CA LYS A 220 -11.98 22.84 12.21
C LYS A 220 -12.95 22.68 11.05
N ALA A 221 -12.53 23.00 9.82
CA ALA A 221 -13.30 22.65 8.64
C ALA A 221 -13.24 21.13 8.42
N ALA A 222 -14.38 20.49 8.19
CA ALA A 222 -14.44 19.04 8.06
C ALA A 222 -15.41 18.60 6.97
N PHE A 223 -14.99 17.57 6.22
CA PHE A 223 -15.70 17.06 5.06
C PHE A 223 -15.66 15.54 5.06
N GLY A 224 -16.75 14.92 4.61
CA GLY A 224 -16.76 13.54 4.15
C GLY A 224 -16.63 13.50 2.63
N ASN A 225 -15.88 12.55 2.08
CA ASN A 225 -15.99 12.20 0.67
C ASN A 225 -16.39 10.74 0.55
N GLU A 226 -17.46 10.47 -0.20
CA GLU A 226 -18.02 9.13 -0.37
C GLU A 226 -17.96 8.72 -1.83
N ALA A 227 -17.22 7.65 -2.15
CA ALA A 227 -17.28 7.02 -3.46
C ALA A 227 -18.28 5.85 -3.43
N SER A 228 -19.00 5.58 -4.52
CA SER A 228 -20.02 4.53 -4.49
C SER A 228 -19.43 3.12 -4.31
N LYS A 229 -20.00 2.33 -3.39
CA LYS A 229 -19.73 0.88 -3.24
C LYS A 229 -20.11 0.08 -4.50
N SER A 230 -20.89 0.64 -5.42
CA SER A 230 -21.19 0.02 -6.70
C SER A 230 -20.00 0.01 -7.66
N LEU A 231 -19.01 0.88 -7.44
CA LEU A 231 -17.82 1.00 -8.29
C LEU A 231 -16.75 -0.02 -7.90
N PRO A 232 -15.89 -0.45 -8.84
CA PRO A 232 -14.69 -1.21 -8.50
C PRO A 232 -13.69 -0.33 -7.72
N VAL A 233 -12.89 -0.96 -6.85
CA VAL A 233 -12.01 -0.26 -5.88
C VAL A 233 -11.11 0.81 -6.52
N HIS A 234 -10.55 0.54 -7.69
CA HIS A 234 -9.67 1.48 -8.38
C HIS A 234 -10.39 2.74 -8.89
N GLU A 235 -11.68 2.63 -9.23
CA GLU A 235 -12.50 3.78 -9.61
C GLU A 235 -12.95 4.57 -8.37
N ARG A 236 -13.26 3.89 -7.26
CA ARG A 236 -13.49 4.57 -5.97
C ARG A 236 -12.27 5.38 -5.55
N ALA A 237 -11.10 4.75 -5.57
CA ALA A 237 -9.84 5.40 -5.25
C ALA A 237 -9.53 6.55 -6.21
N TYR A 238 -9.87 6.43 -7.49
CA TYR A 238 -9.74 7.51 -8.46
C TYR A 238 -10.55 8.75 -8.06
N TYR A 239 -11.83 8.59 -7.71
CA TYR A 239 -12.65 9.72 -7.28
C TYR A 239 -12.19 10.33 -5.95
N HIS A 240 -11.78 9.49 -4.99
CA HIS A 240 -11.18 9.98 -3.75
C HIS A 240 -9.92 10.80 -4.01
N LEU A 241 -9.04 10.34 -4.91
CA LEU A 241 -7.84 11.09 -5.31
C LEU A 241 -8.19 12.41 -5.99
N GLN A 242 -9.21 12.45 -6.85
CA GLN A 242 -9.66 13.72 -7.45
C GLN A 242 -10.16 14.71 -6.40
N ALA A 243 -10.97 14.25 -5.45
CA ALA A 243 -11.44 15.08 -4.35
C ALA A 243 -10.26 15.60 -3.52
N LEU A 244 -9.36 14.70 -3.11
CA LEU A 244 -8.14 15.04 -2.37
C LEU A 244 -7.28 16.08 -3.07
N GLU A 245 -7.04 15.90 -4.37
CA GLU A 245 -6.29 16.87 -5.18
C GLU A 245 -6.97 18.26 -5.16
N GLU A 246 -8.29 18.32 -5.24
CA GLU A 246 -9.00 19.60 -5.21
C GLU A 246 -9.03 20.25 -3.81
N TYR A 247 -9.18 19.47 -2.74
CA TYR A 247 -9.04 20.00 -1.38
C TYR A 247 -7.63 20.52 -1.11
N MET A 248 -6.59 19.84 -1.59
CA MET A 248 -5.21 20.34 -1.54
C MET A 248 -5.10 21.69 -2.28
N ARG A 249 -5.70 21.84 -3.47
CA ARG A 249 -5.74 23.12 -4.20
C ARG A 249 -6.53 24.21 -3.47
N VAL A 250 -7.61 23.88 -2.78
CA VAL A 250 -8.37 24.82 -1.93
C VAL A 250 -7.48 25.37 -0.82
N MET A 251 -6.60 24.53 -0.26
CA MET A 251 -5.67 24.91 0.80
C MET A 251 -4.36 25.54 0.30
N GLY A 252 -4.13 25.61 -1.02
CA GLY A 252 -2.88 26.09 -1.59
C GLY A 252 -1.70 25.12 -1.43
N ILE A 253 -1.99 23.84 -1.18
CA ILE A 253 -1.00 22.75 -1.08
C ILE A 253 -0.57 22.37 -2.49
N GLU A 254 0.74 22.42 -2.75
CA GLU A 254 1.32 22.04 -4.04
C GLU A 254 1.89 20.63 -3.96
N PHE A 255 1.60 19.80 -4.96
CA PHE A 255 2.00 18.41 -4.99
C PHE A 255 2.32 17.92 -6.39
N THR A 256 3.13 16.86 -6.46
CA THR A 256 3.30 16.04 -7.67
C THR A 256 3.00 14.58 -7.35
N ARG A 257 2.69 13.80 -8.39
CA ARG A 257 2.44 12.36 -8.31
C ARG A 257 3.24 11.61 -9.37
N SER A 258 3.63 10.37 -9.08
CA SER A 258 4.47 9.54 -9.95
C SER A 258 3.71 8.86 -11.11
N PHE A 259 2.42 9.12 -11.26
CA PHE A 259 1.55 8.52 -12.29
C PHE A 259 0.46 9.50 -12.71
N ASP A 260 -0.11 9.34 -13.91
CA ASP A 260 -1.26 10.13 -14.38
C ASP A 260 -2.55 9.73 -13.68
N LEU A 261 -3.36 10.69 -13.23
CA LEU A 261 -4.62 10.40 -12.55
C LEU A 261 -5.69 9.94 -13.54
N THR A 262 -5.69 8.64 -13.85
CA THR A 262 -6.71 7.94 -14.64
C THR A 262 -7.09 6.63 -13.94
N PRO A 263 -8.29 6.07 -14.16
CA PRO A 263 -8.68 4.79 -13.53
C PRO A 263 -7.68 3.66 -13.79
N LYS A 264 -7.13 3.58 -15.01
CA LYS A 264 -6.13 2.58 -15.39
C LYS A 264 -4.82 2.74 -14.62
N SER A 265 -4.32 3.96 -14.51
CA SER A 265 -3.08 4.24 -13.78
C SER A 265 -3.24 4.06 -12.27
N VAL A 266 -4.40 4.43 -11.70
CA VAL A 266 -4.73 4.15 -10.30
C VAL A 266 -4.74 2.65 -10.07
N LYS A 267 -5.41 1.87 -10.93
CA LYS A 267 -5.37 0.40 -10.84
C LYS A 267 -3.94 -0.15 -10.88
N ASN A 268 -3.09 0.40 -11.75
CA ASN A 268 -1.70 -0.01 -11.85
C ASN A 268 -0.91 0.27 -10.56
N ALA A 269 -1.04 1.48 -10.00
CA ALA A 269 -0.41 1.88 -8.73
C ALA A 269 -0.87 1.01 -7.56
N LEU A 270 -2.17 0.65 -7.51
CA LEU A 270 -2.72 -0.24 -6.50
C LEU A 270 -2.27 -1.69 -6.62
N ASP A 271 -1.85 -2.16 -7.81
CA ASP A 271 -1.61 -3.58 -8.04
C ASP A 271 -0.12 -3.95 -8.20
N ASN A 272 0.77 -3.03 -8.60
CA ASN A 272 2.12 -3.40 -9.04
C ASN A 272 3.27 -2.99 -8.12
N ASP A 273 3.19 -1.88 -7.39
CA ASP A 273 4.29 -1.36 -6.56
C ASP A 273 4.20 -1.81 -5.10
N ILE A 274 3.80 -3.07 -4.90
CA ILE A 274 3.59 -3.68 -3.59
C ILE A 274 4.58 -4.80 -3.31
N TYR A 275 5.36 -4.64 -2.25
CA TYR A 275 6.33 -5.61 -1.78
C TYR A 275 6.46 -5.58 -0.26
N ILE A 276 7.09 -6.61 0.29
CA ILE A 276 7.48 -6.67 1.70
C ILE A 276 8.92 -7.15 1.80
N SER A 277 9.70 -6.48 2.62
CA SER A 277 11.07 -6.87 2.97
C SER A 277 11.09 -7.53 4.33
N LEU A 278 11.93 -8.56 4.51
CA LEU A 278 12.08 -9.31 5.76
C LEU A 278 13.54 -9.39 6.15
N TYR A 279 13.81 -9.33 7.47
CA TYR A 279 15.14 -9.51 8.07
C TYR A 279 16.20 -8.58 7.46
N ASP A 280 15.99 -7.26 7.53
CA ASP A 280 16.93 -6.26 7.00
C ASP A 280 17.27 -6.52 5.51
N ASP A 281 16.21 -6.56 4.69
CA ASP A 281 16.27 -6.80 3.25
C ASP A 281 16.89 -8.13 2.79
N LYS A 282 17.17 -9.10 3.68
CA LYS A 282 17.61 -10.46 3.27
C LYS A 282 16.59 -11.18 2.38
N ILE A 283 15.32 -10.81 2.46
CA ILE A 283 14.25 -11.29 1.59
C ILE A 283 13.41 -10.10 1.15
N LYS A 284 13.20 -9.95 -0.16
CA LYS A 284 12.21 -9.02 -0.72
C LYS A 284 11.20 -9.79 -1.55
N LEU A 285 9.92 -9.73 -1.14
CA LEU A 285 8.84 -10.43 -1.82
C LEU A 285 7.94 -9.45 -2.57
N PRO A 286 7.89 -9.51 -3.92
CA PRO A 286 6.89 -8.79 -4.69
C PRO A 286 5.50 -9.45 -4.54
N LEU A 287 4.47 -8.66 -4.28
CA LEU A 287 3.13 -9.17 -3.94
C LEU A 287 2.13 -9.14 -5.10
N SER A 288 2.35 -8.34 -6.15
CA SER A 288 1.41 -8.17 -7.28
C SER A 288 0.94 -9.49 -7.90
N GLN A 289 1.88 -10.38 -8.23
CA GLN A 289 1.61 -11.63 -8.96
C GLN A 289 1.92 -12.87 -8.13
N ILE A 290 2.08 -12.72 -6.82
CA ILE A 290 2.47 -13.80 -5.92
C ILE A 290 1.42 -14.93 -5.92
N ARG A 291 1.88 -16.17 -5.76
CA ARG A 291 1.00 -17.31 -5.50
C ARG A 291 0.34 -17.14 -4.14
N ASN A 292 -0.85 -17.70 -4.00
CA ASN A 292 -1.61 -17.64 -2.74
C ASN A 292 -0.97 -18.44 -1.59
N TYR A 293 0.00 -19.31 -1.87
CA TYR A 293 0.65 -20.17 -0.88
C TYR A 293 2.11 -20.44 -1.26
N LEU A 294 3.04 -20.15 -0.36
CA LEU A 294 4.47 -20.49 -0.50
C LEU A 294 4.87 -21.45 0.62
N LYS A 295 5.43 -22.61 0.24
CA LYS A 295 5.90 -23.65 1.17
C LYS A 295 7.37 -23.44 1.53
N TYR A 296 7.74 -23.95 2.70
CA TYR A 296 9.13 -23.95 3.18
C TYR A 296 9.71 -22.53 3.16
N PHE A 297 9.01 -21.61 3.81
CA PHE A 297 9.39 -20.21 3.83
C PHE A 297 10.22 -19.93 5.08
N PRO A 298 11.45 -19.39 4.97
CA PRO A 298 12.35 -19.22 6.11
C PRO A 298 11.76 -18.26 7.16
N ILE A 299 11.57 -18.78 8.37
CA ILE A 299 11.09 -18.04 9.54
C ILE A 299 12.06 -18.27 10.71
N LYS A 300 12.38 -17.24 11.52
CA LYS A 300 13.23 -17.42 12.72
C LYS A 300 12.65 -18.54 13.62
N LYS A 301 13.48 -19.38 14.23
CA LYS A 301 13.04 -20.57 15.00
C LYS A 301 12.02 -20.29 16.09
N ASP A 302 12.19 -19.17 16.77
CA ASP A 302 11.32 -18.67 17.82
C ASP A 302 9.92 -18.27 17.27
N GLY A 303 9.77 -18.14 15.94
CA GLY A 303 8.55 -17.78 15.24
C GLY A 303 8.38 -16.28 14.98
N SER A 304 9.49 -15.57 14.97
CA SER A 304 9.62 -14.12 14.78
C SER A 304 9.40 -13.77 13.34
N LEU A 305 9.03 -12.53 13.08
CA LEU A 305 9.23 -11.96 11.76
C LEU A 305 9.42 -10.46 11.87
N GLU A 306 10.59 -9.99 11.45
CA GLU A 306 10.89 -8.58 11.22
C GLU A 306 10.55 -8.27 9.77
N PHE A 307 9.72 -7.26 9.55
CA PHE A 307 9.35 -6.87 8.20
C PHE A 307 9.17 -5.37 8.03
N THR A 308 9.41 -4.94 6.79
CA THR A 308 9.18 -3.58 6.32
C THR A 308 8.26 -3.64 5.11
N PRO A 309 7.02 -3.14 5.22
CA PRO A 309 6.10 -3.11 4.09
C PRO A 309 6.41 -1.94 3.14
N SER A 310 6.07 -2.08 1.86
CA SER A 310 6.18 -0.97 0.90
C SER A 310 5.07 0.08 1.02
N ASN A 311 4.03 -0.18 1.82
CA ASN A 311 2.88 0.68 2.03
C ASN A 311 2.28 0.46 3.44
N PRO A 312 1.63 1.47 4.03
CA PRO A 312 1.11 1.40 5.41
C PRO A 312 -0.07 0.43 5.58
N LEU A 313 -0.67 -0.04 4.49
CA LEU A 313 -1.78 -1.01 4.56
C LEU A 313 -1.31 -2.47 4.57
N THR A 314 0.01 -2.73 4.53
CA THR A 314 0.54 -4.09 4.45
C THR A 314 1.01 -4.57 5.82
N THR A 315 0.55 -5.75 6.22
CA THR A 315 0.95 -6.40 7.47
C THR A 315 0.93 -7.91 7.35
N ILE A 316 1.41 -8.61 8.39
CA ILE A 316 1.49 -10.06 8.45
C ILE A 316 0.73 -10.58 9.68
N ILE A 317 -0.18 -11.52 9.45
CA ILE A 317 -0.96 -12.20 10.49
C ILE A 317 -0.47 -13.64 10.65
N LYS A 318 0.04 -13.97 11.84
CA LYS A 318 0.46 -15.33 12.20
C LYS A 318 -0.73 -16.14 12.73
N LYS A 319 -0.88 -17.39 12.25
CA LYS A 319 -1.79 -18.40 12.81
C LYS A 319 -1.11 -19.77 12.74
N GLY A 320 -0.66 -20.27 13.88
CA GLY A 320 0.16 -21.48 13.95
C GLY A 320 1.45 -21.33 13.12
N ASN A 321 1.67 -22.26 12.18
CA ASN A 321 2.81 -22.24 11.25
C ASN A 321 2.57 -21.47 9.94
N ILE A 322 1.48 -20.71 9.85
CA ILE A 322 1.12 -19.91 8.67
C ILE A 322 1.23 -18.42 8.97
N TYR A 323 1.94 -17.70 8.11
CA TYR A 323 2.06 -16.24 8.14
C TYR A 323 1.35 -15.68 6.91
N SER A 324 0.24 -14.97 7.11
CA SER A 324 -0.58 -14.41 6.03
C SER A 324 -0.22 -12.97 5.79
N ILE A 325 0.33 -12.65 4.61
CA ILE A 325 0.59 -11.26 4.21
C ILE A 325 -0.70 -10.66 3.67
N HIS A 326 -1.12 -9.55 4.25
CA HIS A 326 -2.29 -8.77 3.85
C HIS A 326 -1.85 -7.43 3.27
N TYR A 327 -2.59 -6.91 2.30
CA TYR A 327 -2.49 -5.54 1.78
C TYR A 327 -3.90 -4.93 1.76
N GLY A 328 -4.14 -4.02 2.70
CA GLY A 328 -5.47 -3.55 3.04
C GLY A 328 -6.36 -4.74 3.38
N ASN A 329 -7.55 -4.75 2.79
CA ASN A 329 -8.48 -5.86 2.96
C ASN A 329 -8.11 -7.09 2.09
N ARG A 330 -7.00 -7.12 1.33
CA ARG A 330 -6.63 -8.26 0.46
C ARG A 330 -5.61 -9.17 1.12
N ARG A 331 -5.90 -10.47 1.30
CA ARG A 331 -4.86 -11.45 1.63
C ARG A 331 -4.07 -11.79 0.37
N MET A 332 -2.79 -11.46 0.35
CA MET A 332 -1.91 -11.62 -0.80
C MET A 332 -1.35 -13.04 -0.90
N VAL A 333 -0.77 -13.54 0.19
CA VAL A 333 -0.11 -14.84 0.24
C VAL A 333 -0.15 -15.43 1.66
N LYS A 334 -0.15 -16.76 1.75
CA LYS A 334 0.15 -17.50 2.96
C LYS A 334 1.55 -18.11 2.87
N LEU A 335 2.40 -17.85 3.84
CA LEU A 335 3.73 -18.42 3.97
C LEU A 335 3.65 -19.57 4.97
N LYS A 336 3.99 -20.79 4.54
CA LYS A 336 4.17 -21.93 5.45
C LYS A 336 5.60 -21.92 5.96
N ALA A 337 5.75 -21.71 7.26
CA ALA A 337 7.04 -21.57 7.90
C ALA A 337 7.92 -22.81 7.72
N ASP A 338 9.20 -22.54 7.51
CA ASP A 338 10.35 -23.40 7.75
C ASP A 338 11.20 -22.72 8.81
N TYR A 339 11.19 -23.28 10.02
CA TYR A 339 11.77 -22.64 11.20
C TYR A 339 13.28 -22.86 11.24
N LEU A 340 14.03 -21.77 11.09
CA LEU A 340 15.48 -21.77 10.88
C LEU A 340 16.15 -20.69 11.73
N ASP A 341 17.41 -20.90 12.09
CA ASP A 341 18.26 -19.81 12.56
C ASP A 341 18.57 -18.89 11.38
N ILE A 342 18.65 -17.59 11.62
CA ILE A 342 18.94 -16.59 10.60
C ILE A 342 20.37 -16.08 10.82
N GLU A 343 21.18 -16.09 9.76
CA GLU A 343 22.53 -15.55 9.82
C GLU A 343 22.49 -14.02 9.80
N SER A 344 23.41 -13.41 10.53
CA SER A 344 23.52 -11.96 10.69
C SER A 344 24.13 -11.30 9.45
N GLU A 345 25.18 -11.88 8.88
CA GLU A 345 25.93 -11.34 7.74
C GLU A 345 25.04 -11.14 6.50
N ASN A 346 25.22 -10.02 5.78
CA ASN A 346 24.51 -9.69 4.54
C ASN A 346 25.49 -9.38 3.39
N PRO A 347 26.31 -10.35 2.94
CA PRO A 347 27.32 -10.09 1.92
C PRO A 347 26.72 -10.06 0.51
N ASN A 348 27.49 -9.49 -0.41
CA ASN A 348 27.22 -9.60 -1.84
C ASN A 348 27.57 -10.99 -2.37
N ILE A 349 26.69 -11.54 -3.20
CA ILE A 349 26.89 -12.82 -3.87
C ILE A 349 27.33 -12.56 -5.30
N GLN A 350 28.49 -13.12 -5.68
CA GLN A 350 28.93 -13.11 -7.07
C GLN A 350 28.11 -14.11 -7.89
N MET A 351 27.52 -13.63 -8.99
CA MET A 351 26.68 -14.39 -9.89
C MET A 351 26.95 -14.04 -11.34
N ASN A 352 26.89 -15.05 -12.21
CA ASN A 352 26.84 -14.85 -13.64
C ASN A 352 25.38 -14.88 -14.12
N ILE A 353 24.96 -13.86 -14.85
CA ILE A 353 23.61 -13.75 -15.40
C ILE A 353 23.73 -13.51 -16.88
N ASP A 354 23.32 -14.48 -17.69
CA ASP A 354 23.42 -14.45 -19.16
C ASP A 354 24.83 -14.11 -19.70
N GLY A 355 25.88 -14.56 -19.02
CA GLY A 355 27.27 -14.32 -19.41
C GLY A 355 27.92 -13.12 -18.73
N TYR A 356 27.20 -12.34 -17.92
CA TYR A 356 27.73 -11.18 -17.22
C TYR A 356 27.90 -11.46 -15.73
N GLU A 357 29.11 -11.27 -15.22
CA GLU A 357 29.40 -11.33 -13.78
C GLU A 357 28.84 -10.10 -13.07
N LYS A 358 28.17 -10.31 -11.94
CA LYS A 358 27.58 -9.26 -11.09
C LYS A 358 27.70 -9.63 -9.62
N ASN A 359 27.89 -8.62 -8.79
CA ASN A 359 27.72 -8.73 -7.34
C ASN A 359 26.27 -8.38 -7.00
N VAL A 360 25.57 -9.28 -6.31
CA VAL A 360 24.14 -9.20 -6.05
C VAL A 360 23.89 -9.28 -4.54
N GLU A 361 23.20 -8.29 -4.01
CA GLU A 361 22.76 -8.25 -2.60
C GLU A 361 21.60 -9.24 -2.38
N PHE A 362 21.48 -9.78 -1.15
CA PHE A 362 20.25 -10.46 -0.76
C PHE A 362 19.04 -9.51 -0.87
N GLY A 363 17.84 -10.09 -1.02
CA GLY A 363 16.62 -9.32 -1.33
C GLY A 363 16.55 -8.79 -2.76
N SER A 364 17.60 -8.94 -3.57
CA SER A 364 17.54 -8.54 -4.98
C SER A 364 16.62 -9.42 -5.81
N ILE A 365 16.01 -8.81 -6.83
CA ILE A 365 15.33 -9.52 -7.92
C ILE A 365 16.18 -9.35 -9.17
N ILE A 366 16.84 -10.43 -9.59
CA ILE A 366 17.63 -10.45 -10.82
C ILE A 366 16.79 -10.90 -12.02
N THR A 367 17.07 -10.36 -13.20
CA THR A 367 16.43 -10.77 -14.45
C THR A 367 17.38 -11.62 -15.28
N ALA A 368 16.96 -12.84 -15.61
CA ALA A 368 17.69 -13.75 -16.50
C ALA A 368 16.84 -14.07 -17.74
N VAL A 369 17.49 -14.22 -18.88
CA VAL A 369 16.88 -14.56 -20.17
C VAL A 369 17.11 -16.03 -20.49
N ASN A 370 18.37 -16.45 -20.47
CA ASN A 370 18.81 -17.77 -20.88
C ASN A 370 19.16 -18.62 -19.66
N ASN A 371 20.04 -18.10 -18.80
CA ASN A 371 20.60 -18.85 -17.68
C ASN A 371 21.24 -17.94 -16.63
N PHE A 372 21.50 -18.52 -15.47
CA PHE A 372 22.36 -17.94 -14.44
C PHE A 372 23.19 -19.04 -13.78
N TYR A 373 24.26 -18.66 -13.07
CA TYR A 373 24.86 -19.50 -12.02
C TYR A 373 25.37 -18.62 -10.87
N VAL A 374 25.40 -19.19 -9.68
CA VAL A 374 26.05 -18.59 -8.50
C VAL A 374 27.50 -19.07 -8.46
N SER A 375 28.48 -18.21 -8.21
CA SER A 375 29.89 -18.61 -8.12
C SER A 375 30.10 -19.78 -7.13
N PRO A 376 31.03 -20.72 -7.41
CA PRO A 376 31.23 -21.91 -6.57
C PRO A 376 31.82 -21.61 -5.18
N ASN A 377 32.63 -20.55 -5.05
CA ASN A 377 33.42 -20.25 -3.85
C ASN A 377 32.78 -19.14 -2.99
N THR A 378 31.47 -19.20 -2.77
CA THR A 378 30.75 -18.17 -1.98
C THR A 378 30.80 -18.40 -0.47
N GLY A 379 31.20 -19.59 -0.02
CA GLY A 379 31.08 -20.01 1.39
C GLY A 379 29.64 -20.37 1.81
N TYR A 380 28.68 -20.35 0.87
CA TYR A 380 27.28 -20.66 1.12
C TYR A 380 26.87 -21.93 0.37
N ARG A 381 26.00 -22.72 1.01
CA ARG A 381 25.21 -23.73 0.29
C ARG A 381 24.06 -23.03 -0.42
N VAL A 382 24.02 -23.18 -1.74
CA VAL A 382 22.99 -22.62 -2.62
C VAL A 382 21.89 -23.66 -2.88
N ASN A 383 20.64 -23.21 -2.82
CA ASN A 383 19.45 -24.00 -3.12
C ASN A 383 18.49 -23.21 -4.02
N VAL A 384 18.36 -23.61 -5.27
CA VAL A 384 17.44 -23.05 -6.26
C VAL A 384 16.13 -23.84 -6.19
N ILE A 385 15.12 -23.22 -5.57
CA ILE A 385 13.86 -23.89 -5.27
C ILE A 385 13.14 -24.33 -6.56
N GLY A 386 13.03 -25.65 -6.73
CA GLY A 386 12.39 -26.29 -7.88
C GLY A 386 13.37 -26.82 -8.93
N TYR A 387 14.67 -26.57 -8.78
CA TYR A 387 15.73 -27.27 -9.49
C TYR A 387 16.17 -28.50 -8.68
N GLN A 388 16.71 -29.50 -9.36
CA GLN A 388 17.28 -30.67 -8.70
C GLN A 388 18.47 -31.17 -9.51
N ASN A 389 19.61 -31.32 -8.84
CA ASN A 389 20.78 -31.98 -9.40
C ASN A 389 21.01 -33.33 -8.70
N LYS A 390 21.28 -34.39 -9.47
CA LYS A 390 21.50 -35.74 -8.92
C LYS A 390 22.90 -35.93 -8.29
N LYS A 391 23.88 -35.11 -8.69
CA LYS A 391 25.30 -35.29 -8.33
C LYS A 391 25.72 -34.52 -7.08
N GLN A 392 25.10 -33.36 -6.82
CA GLN A 392 25.48 -32.51 -5.70
C GLN A 392 24.27 -31.77 -5.11
N ARG A 393 24.28 -31.61 -3.78
CA ARG A 393 23.26 -30.89 -3.02
C ARG A 393 23.49 -29.37 -3.01
N ASN A 394 24.74 -28.92 -3.09
CA ASN A 394 25.07 -27.51 -3.25
C ASN A 394 24.99 -27.14 -4.73
N GLU A 395 24.15 -26.18 -5.07
CA GLU A 395 23.87 -25.83 -6.46
C GLU A 395 24.72 -24.64 -6.96
N SER A 396 25.71 -24.21 -6.18
CA SER A 396 26.74 -23.28 -6.63
C SER A 396 27.58 -23.87 -7.77
N GLY A 397 28.03 -23.02 -8.69
CA GLY A 397 28.77 -23.41 -9.90
C GLY A 397 27.92 -24.06 -11.00
N LEU A 398 26.63 -24.34 -10.76
CA LEU A 398 25.76 -24.97 -11.75
C LEU A 398 25.07 -23.93 -12.62
N LYS A 399 25.20 -24.09 -13.94
CA LYS A 399 24.50 -23.29 -14.95
C LYS A 399 23.05 -23.75 -15.07
N ILE A 400 22.11 -22.92 -14.60
CA ILE A 400 20.69 -23.25 -14.49
C ILE A 400 19.87 -22.44 -15.50
N ARG A 401 19.02 -23.14 -16.25
CA ARG A 401 18.06 -22.58 -17.22
C ARG A 401 16.63 -22.74 -16.71
N LYS A 402 15.73 -21.86 -17.16
CA LYS A 402 14.31 -21.86 -16.78
C LYS A 402 13.64 -23.24 -16.90
N GLN A 403 13.90 -23.96 -18.00
CA GLN A 403 13.27 -25.25 -18.31
C GLN A 403 13.63 -26.35 -17.32
N GLN A 404 14.73 -26.17 -16.57
CA GLN A 404 15.19 -27.13 -15.56
C GLN A 404 14.54 -26.90 -14.20
N ILE A 405 13.81 -25.79 -14.02
CA ILE A 405 13.14 -25.46 -12.76
C ILE A 405 11.65 -25.78 -12.89
N LEU A 406 11.15 -26.62 -11.99
CA LEU A 406 9.75 -27.05 -11.99
C LEU A 406 8.82 -25.85 -11.72
N LYS A 407 7.94 -25.54 -12.68
CA LYS A 407 7.02 -24.38 -12.66
C LYS A 407 6.22 -24.22 -11.37
N ARG A 408 5.82 -25.33 -10.73
CA ARG A 408 5.04 -25.32 -9.47
C ARG A 408 5.76 -24.68 -8.28
N PHE A 409 7.08 -24.53 -8.34
CA PHE A 409 7.91 -23.92 -7.30
C PHE A 409 8.18 -22.42 -7.50
N SER A 410 7.70 -21.85 -8.60
CA SER A 410 7.71 -20.39 -8.79
C SER A 410 6.94 -19.68 -7.69
N ILE A 411 7.38 -18.48 -7.30
CA ILE A 411 6.65 -17.64 -6.34
C ILE A 411 5.48 -16.91 -6.99
N ASP A 412 5.50 -16.75 -8.32
CA ASP A 412 4.50 -16.00 -9.07
C ASP A 412 3.53 -16.92 -9.83
N LYS A 413 2.33 -16.42 -10.09
CA LYS A 413 1.29 -17.15 -10.84
C LYS A 413 1.73 -17.49 -12.26
N LYS A 414 2.58 -16.68 -12.90
CA LYS A 414 3.01 -16.85 -14.30
C LYS A 414 4.16 -17.86 -14.45
N GLY A 415 4.79 -18.33 -13.37
CA GLY A 415 5.85 -19.34 -13.45
C GLY A 415 7.18 -18.79 -13.94
N LYS A 416 7.52 -17.56 -13.55
CA LYS A 416 8.70 -16.84 -14.02
C LYS A 416 9.70 -16.53 -12.92
N ILE A 417 9.26 -16.38 -11.68
CA ILE A 417 10.08 -15.92 -10.57
C ILE A 417 10.33 -17.09 -9.61
N TYR A 418 11.59 -17.38 -9.32
CA TYR A 418 12.02 -18.50 -8.48
C TYR A 418 12.96 -18.02 -7.37
N ARG A 419 12.99 -18.76 -6.25
CA ARG A 419 13.85 -18.47 -5.11
C ARG A 419 15.21 -19.13 -5.28
N ILE A 420 16.26 -18.38 -4.99
CA ILE A 420 17.61 -18.85 -4.77
C ILE A 420 17.91 -18.57 -3.30
N GLU A 421 18.02 -19.62 -2.50
CA GLU A 421 18.22 -19.53 -1.05
C GLU A 421 19.64 -19.92 -0.68
N PHE A 422 20.21 -19.19 0.28
CA PHE A 422 21.60 -19.31 0.71
C PHE A 422 21.66 -19.73 2.17
N TYR A 423 22.55 -20.67 2.49
CA TYR A 423 22.68 -21.24 3.82
C TYR A 423 24.14 -21.36 4.26
N LYS A 424 24.42 -20.99 5.51
CA LYS A 424 25.74 -21.13 6.18
C LYS A 424 25.51 -21.87 7.49
N ASP A 425 26.21 -22.98 7.72
CA ASP A 425 26.08 -23.79 8.95
C ASP A 425 24.64 -24.15 9.35
N LYS A 426 23.82 -24.53 8.35
CA LYS A 426 22.36 -24.83 8.48
C LYS A 426 21.47 -23.63 8.84
N LYS A 427 22.02 -22.43 8.95
CA LYS A 427 21.28 -21.18 9.11
C LYS A 427 20.90 -20.61 7.74
N PHE A 428 19.76 -19.92 7.68
CA PHE A 428 19.35 -19.18 6.49
C PHE A 428 20.11 -17.85 6.42
N ALA A 429 20.85 -17.62 5.34
CA ALA A 429 21.65 -16.40 5.16
C ALA A 429 20.91 -15.31 4.39
N GLY A 430 20.14 -15.69 3.38
CA GLY A 430 19.39 -14.76 2.55
C GLY A 430 18.77 -15.40 1.32
N MET A 431 18.02 -14.60 0.56
CA MET A 431 17.33 -15.02 -0.64
C MET A 431 17.54 -14.02 -1.77
N ILE A 432 17.79 -14.52 -2.97
CA ILE A 432 17.73 -13.76 -4.23
C ILE A 432 16.59 -14.35 -5.06
N LEU A 433 15.81 -13.49 -5.71
CA LEU A 433 14.79 -13.93 -6.65
C LEU A 433 15.32 -13.83 -8.08
N VAL A 434 15.15 -14.89 -8.87
CA VAL A 434 15.42 -14.86 -10.32
C VAL A 434 14.11 -14.79 -11.11
N ASN A 435 13.94 -13.73 -11.88
CA ASN A 435 12.83 -13.53 -12.81
C ASN A 435 13.27 -13.88 -14.24
N PHE A 436 12.65 -14.90 -14.83
CA PHE A 436 12.89 -15.29 -16.22
C PHE A 436 11.97 -14.56 -17.20
N GLU A 437 12.53 -13.59 -17.94
CA GLU A 437 11.80 -12.80 -18.94
C GLU A 437 12.04 -13.27 -20.37
N GLY A 438 10.98 -13.72 -21.05
CA GLY A 438 11.05 -14.15 -22.44
C GLY A 438 11.13 -13.01 -23.47
N LYS A 439 10.77 -11.76 -23.12
CA LYS A 439 10.70 -10.64 -24.10
C LYS A 439 12.04 -9.93 -24.31
N LYS A 440 12.85 -9.72 -23.27
CA LYS A 440 14.25 -9.28 -23.43
C LYS A 440 15.12 -10.31 -24.15
N ALA A 441 14.65 -11.56 -24.30
CA ALA A 441 15.34 -12.56 -25.11
C ALA A 441 15.53 -12.15 -26.56
N LYS A 442 14.56 -11.43 -27.16
CA LYS A 442 14.67 -11.02 -28.57
C LYS A 442 15.66 -9.87 -28.74
N GLU A 443 15.56 -8.83 -27.91
CA GLU A 443 16.43 -7.66 -27.95
C GLU A 443 17.87 -7.98 -27.50
N LEU A 444 18.05 -8.78 -26.44
CA LEU A 444 19.36 -9.18 -25.96
C LEU A 444 20.03 -10.21 -26.90
N SER A 445 19.26 -11.13 -27.52
CA SER A 445 19.82 -12.04 -28.54
C SER A 445 20.19 -11.32 -29.84
N LEU A 446 19.47 -10.28 -30.22
CA LEU A 446 19.84 -9.38 -31.33
C LEU A 446 21.15 -8.65 -31.01
N ALA A 447 21.24 -8.00 -29.84
CA ALA A 447 22.46 -7.30 -29.42
C ALA A 447 23.68 -8.23 -29.24
N LEU A 448 23.48 -9.47 -28.78
CA LEU A 448 24.54 -10.47 -28.65
C LEU A 448 24.98 -11.05 -30.00
N LYS A 449 24.08 -11.19 -30.98
CA LYS A 449 24.45 -11.54 -32.36
C LYS A 449 25.30 -10.43 -33.00
N GLU A 450 24.94 -9.17 -32.80
CA GLU A 450 25.71 -8.02 -33.31
C GLU A 450 27.13 -7.98 -32.72
N LYS A 451 27.29 -8.14 -31.40
CA LYS A 451 28.61 -8.18 -30.76
C LYS A 451 29.49 -9.36 -31.23
N LYS A 452 28.89 -10.53 -31.48
CA LYS A 452 29.62 -11.72 -31.94
C LYS A 452 30.01 -11.67 -33.43
N ILE A 453 29.29 -10.87 -34.23
CA ILE A 453 29.66 -10.54 -35.61
C ILE A 453 30.82 -9.55 -35.63
N ILE A 454 30.81 -8.54 -34.75
CA ILE A 454 31.90 -7.57 -34.62
C ILE A 454 33.19 -8.25 -34.17
N SER A 455 33.12 -9.17 -33.19
CA SER A 455 34.31 -9.91 -32.70
C SER A 455 34.84 -10.99 -33.65
N LYS A 456 34.18 -11.24 -34.78
CA LYS A 456 34.65 -12.16 -35.84
C LYS A 456 35.17 -11.42 -37.07
N LYS A 457 34.99 -10.10 -37.13
CA LYS A 457 35.45 -9.21 -38.20
C LYS A 457 36.69 -8.39 -37.83
N ILE A 458 37.18 -8.56 -36.60
CA ILE A 458 38.49 -8.14 -36.11
C ILE A 458 39.29 -9.42 -35.96
#